data_AF-A0A2P8WG47-F1
#
_entry.id   AF-A0A2P8WG47-F1
#
_cell.length_a   1.000
_cell.length_b   1.000
_cell.length_c   1.000
_cell.angle_alpha   90.00
_cell.angle_beta   90.00
_cell.angle_gamma   90.00
#
_symmetry.space_group_name_H-M   'P 1'
#
loop_
_entity.id
_entity.type
_entity.pdbx_description
1 polymer ?
#
loop_
_entity_poly.entity_id
_entity_poly.type
_entity_poly.pdbx_seq_one_letter_code
_entity_poly.pdbx_strand_id
1 'polypeptide(L)'
;MNDRDILEAFNEKADTLKSFDRMIEAMNKIKVGIKNPAEGSHSEAILEGPDKESIHACILNIRFFMQNNEEISIYNLNKVYERLSNPKKIKFKEIRQSLNTYLDAPSSLSKTITPRPSLLQSVNDIRDDIFEIIDFINSCEVIFYTNREIFDAFIYGDLSHMTKRAEYQKIHKSYGHFSIFVFWTILRNFMRHVFDIQELNSEVLRELSE
;
A
#
# COMPACT_ATOMS: atom_id res chain seq x y z
N MET A 1 -19.81 -19.79 3.96
CA MET A 1 -21.06 -18.99 3.95
C MET A 1 -21.78 -19.13 2.61
N ASN A 2 -23.07 -18.76 2.50
CA ASN A 2 -23.67 -18.60 1.17
C ASN A 2 -23.15 -17.30 0.50
N ASP A 3 -23.39 -17.12 -0.80
CA ASP A 3 -22.86 -15.97 -1.55
C ASP A 3 -23.34 -14.63 -0.99
N ARG A 4 -24.59 -14.55 -0.53
CA ARG A 4 -25.19 -13.35 0.08
C ARG A 4 -24.47 -12.99 1.37
N ASP A 5 -24.27 -13.96 2.27
CA ASP A 5 -23.62 -13.72 3.57
C ASP A 5 -22.18 -13.21 3.37
N ILE A 6 -21.47 -13.66 2.32
CA ILE A 6 -20.09 -13.20 2.03
C ILE A 6 -20.09 -11.71 1.63
N LEU A 7 -21.05 -11.29 0.79
CA LEU A 7 -21.18 -9.89 0.40
C LEU A 7 -21.56 -9.01 1.59
N GLU A 8 -22.46 -9.48 2.46
CA GLU A 8 -22.85 -8.78 3.69
C GLU A 8 -21.67 -8.65 4.66
N ALA A 9 -20.92 -9.74 4.89
CA ALA A 9 -19.74 -9.73 5.74
C ALA A 9 -18.62 -8.82 5.19
N PHE A 10 -18.43 -8.78 3.87
CA PHE A 10 -17.52 -7.81 3.25
C PHE A 10 -17.95 -6.39 3.57
N ASN A 11 -19.24 -6.08 3.40
CA ASN A 11 -19.77 -4.73 3.60
C ASN A 11 -19.66 -4.29 5.06
N GLU A 12 -19.99 -5.16 6.01
CA GLU A 12 -19.82 -4.89 7.44
C GLU A 12 -18.34 -4.59 7.77
N LYS A 13 -17.42 -5.40 7.23
CA LYS A 13 -15.99 -5.15 7.44
C LYS A 13 -15.55 -3.83 6.82
N ALA A 14 -16.05 -3.49 5.63
CA ALA A 14 -15.73 -2.24 4.95
C ALA A 14 -16.27 -1.02 5.73
N ASP A 15 -17.42 -1.14 6.40
CA ASP A 15 -17.93 -0.07 7.27
C ASP A 15 -17.01 0.24 8.44
N THR A 16 -16.34 -0.76 9.01
CA THR A 16 -15.31 -0.52 10.04
C THR A 16 -14.17 0.36 9.52
N LEU A 17 -13.86 0.28 8.22
CA LEU A 17 -12.83 1.10 7.58
C LEU A 17 -13.20 2.57 7.39
N LYS A 18 -14.49 2.92 7.35
CA LYS A 18 -14.94 4.32 7.20
C LYS A 18 -14.50 5.18 8.37
N SER A 19 -14.41 4.60 9.57
CA SER A 19 -13.86 5.30 10.74
C SER A 19 -12.39 5.71 10.55
N PHE A 20 -11.62 4.92 9.79
CA PHE A 20 -10.23 5.19 9.46
C PHE A 20 -10.05 6.11 8.24
N ASP A 21 -11.09 6.33 7.42
CA ASP A 21 -10.97 7.27 6.28
C ASP A 21 -10.69 8.69 6.77
N ARG A 22 -11.38 9.13 7.83
CA ARG A 22 -11.09 10.39 8.54
C ARG A 22 -9.68 10.43 9.11
N MET A 23 -9.18 9.29 9.58
CA MET A 23 -7.82 9.13 10.10
C MET A 23 -6.78 9.33 8.97
N ILE A 24 -7.02 8.76 7.80
CA ILE A 24 -6.17 8.92 6.61
C ILE A 24 -6.22 10.35 6.08
N GLU A 25 -7.39 10.99 6.08
CA GLU A 25 -7.50 12.42 5.76
C GLU A 25 -6.67 13.29 6.71
N ALA A 26 -6.69 12.98 8.02
CA ALA A 26 -5.87 13.68 9.00
C ALA A 26 -4.37 13.47 8.74
N MET A 27 -3.95 12.27 8.34
CA MET A 27 -2.55 11.99 8.00
C MET A 27 -2.05 12.69 6.74
N ASN A 28 -2.94 12.96 5.77
CA ASN A 28 -2.58 13.79 4.62
C ASN A 28 -2.48 15.30 4.97
N LYS A 29 -2.94 15.70 6.16
CA LYS A 29 -2.88 17.06 6.68
C LYS A 29 -1.77 17.24 7.72
N ILE A 30 -0.84 16.28 7.86
CA ILE A 30 0.29 16.37 8.78
C ILE A 30 0.96 17.73 8.59
N LYS A 31 0.85 18.56 9.62
CA LYS A 31 1.55 19.84 9.70
C LYS A 31 2.90 19.56 10.33
N VAL A 32 3.98 19.79 9.58
CA VAL A 32 5.30 19.88 10.18
C VAL A 32 5.36 21.23 10.91
N GLY A 33 5.05 21.20 12.20
CA GLY A 33 5.18 22.37 13.06
C GLY A 33 6.62 22.47 13.57
N ILE A 34 7.19 23.68 13.50
CA ILE A 34 8.37 24.04 14.29
C ILE A 34 7.82 24.62 15.59
N LYS A 35 7.93 23.90 16.70
CA LYS A 35 7.65 24.51 18.00
C LYS A 35 8.80 25.47 18.26
N ASN A 36 8.55 26.78 18.27
CA ASN A 36 9.57 27.77 18.64
C ASN A 36 10.05 27.43 20.05
N PRO A 37 11.31 27.01 20.21
CA PRO A 37 11.84 26.77 21.53
C PRO A 37 11.96 28.11 22.26
N ALA A 38 11.68 28.11 23.56
CA ALA A 38 12.20 29.18 24.42
C ALA A 38 13.72 29.27 24.22
N GLU A 39 14.28 30.49 24.27
CA GLU A 39 15.68 30.81 23.96
C GLU A 39 16.64 29.71 24.43
N GLY A 40 17.28 29.03 23.48
CA GLY A 40 18.34 28.02 23.75
C GLY A 40 17.98 26.55 23.55
N SER A 41 16.75 26.18 23.16
CA SER A 41 16.38 24.76 22.93
C SER A 41 16.41 24.38 21.45
N HIS A 42 16.65 23.11 21.13
CA HIS A 42 16.51 22.60 19.76
C HIS A 42 15.04 22.61 19.31
N SER A 43 14.76 23.01 18.08
CA SER A 43 13.44 22.89 17.48
C SER A 43 13.04 21.41 17.40
N GLU A 44 11.95 21.04 18.07
CA GLU A 44 11.37 19.71 17.98
C GLU A 44 10.26 19.71 16.92
N ALA A 45 10.37 18.83 15.92
CA ALA A 45 9.32 18.63 14.95
C ALA A 45 8.19 17.81 15.60
N ILE A 46 7.01 18.40 15.75
CA ILE A 46 5.83 17.69 16.26
C ILE A 46 5.13 17.05 15.06
N LEU A 47 5.05 15.73 15.05
CA LEU A 47 4.21 14.97 14.13
C LEU A 47 2.85 14.70 14.82
N GLU A 48 1.83 15.50 14.53
CA GLU A 48 0.47 15.21 14.99
C GLU A 48 -0.20 14.25 14.01
N GLY A 49 -0.51 13.04 14.49
CA GLY A 49 -1.15 11.99 13.72
C GLY A 49 -1.91 11.02 14.63
N PRO A 50 -2.54 10.00 14.04
CA PRO A 50 -3.23 8.95 14.79
C PRO A 50 -2.24 8.20 15.69
N ASP A 51 -2.72 7.72 16.82
CA ASP A 51 -1.90 6.90 17.71
C ASP A 51 -1.57 5.54 17.06
N LYS A 52 -0.55 4.88 17.61
CA LYS A 52 -0.04 3.61 17.11
C LYS A 52 -1.09 2.49 17.12
N GLU A 53 -1.97 2.47 18.12
CA GLU A 53 -3.01 1.44 18.25
C GLU A 53 -4.06 1.59 17.15
N SER A 54 -4.50 2.82 16.88
CA SER A 54 -5.40 3.13 15.76
C SER A 54 -4.82 2.71 14.41
N ILE A 55 -3.53 2.98 14.18
CA ILE A 55 -2.82 2.54 12.95
C ILE A 55 -2.79 1.01 12.85
N HIS A 56 -2.43 0.32 13.93
CA HIS A 56 -2.41 -1.14 13.96
C HIS A 56 -3.80 -1.74 13.71
N ALA A 57 -4.84 -1.20 14.35
CA ALA A 57 -6.22 -1.65 14.15
C ALA A 57 -6.68 -1.47 12.70
N CYS A 58 -6.32 -0.35 12.07
CA CYS A 58 -6.57 -0.11 10.65
C CYS A 58 -5.91 -1.19 9.78
N ILE A 59 -4.61 -1.42 9.97
CA ILE A 59 -3.82 -2.40 9.21
C ILE A 59 -4.35 -3.83 9.37
N LEU A 60 -4.75 -4.20 10.59
CA LEU A 60 -5.38 -5.50 10.84
C LEU A 60 -6.71 -5.64 10.08
N ASN A 61 -7.52 -4.58 10.00
CA ASN A 61 -8.77 -4.63 9.24
C ASN A 61 -8.52 -4.72 7.73
N ILE A 62 -7.51 -4.02 7.20
CA ILE A 62 -7.16 -4.05 5.78
C ILE A 62 -6.78 -5.47 5.32
N ARG A 63 -6.14 -6.26 6.18
CA ARG A 63 -5.72 -7.63 5.85
C ARG A 63 -6.87 -8.55 5.47
N PHE A 64 -8.06 -8.36 6.06
CA PHE A 64 -9.22 -9.17 5.70
C PHE A 64 -9.56 -9.09 4.21
N PHE A 65 -9.28 -7.95 3.57
CA PHE A 65 -9.55 -7.74 2.16
C PHE A 65 -8.44 -8.28 1.23
N MET A 66 -7.24 -8.52 1.77
CA MET A 66 -6.07 -8.91 0.99
C MET A 66 -5.76 -10.40 1.08
N GLN A 67 -5.89 -10.98 2.26
CA GLN A 67 -5.37 -12.31 2.51
C GLN A 67 -6.28 -13.38 1.92
N ASN A 68 -5.73 -14.27 1.10
CA ASN A 68 -6.51 -15.29 0.39
C ASN A 68 -7.15 -16.35 1.31
N ASN A 69 -6.84 -16.36 2.62
CA ASN A 69 -7.47 -17.22 3.62
C ASN A 69 -8.84 -16.69 4.08
N GLU A 70 -9.18 -15.42 3.79
CA GLU A 70 -10.45 -14.82 4.18
C GLU A 70 -11.47 -14.94 3.05
N GLU A 71 -12.69 -15.40 3.36
CA GLU A 71 -13.77 -15.51 2.36
C GLU A 71 -14.12 -14.14 1.76
N ILE A 72 -13.99 -13.08 2.56
CA ILE A 72 -14.23 -11.68 2.17
C ILE A 72 -13.02 -10.99 1.51
N SER A 73 -11.93 -11.71 1.22
CA SER A 73 -10.82 -11.12 0.47
C SER A 73 -11.26 -10.79 -0.96
N ILE A 74 -10.71 -9.71 -1.54
CA ILE A 74 -11.02 -9.28 -2.93
C ILE A 74 -10.73 -10.43 -3.92
N TYR A 75 -9.71 -11.24 -3.64
CA TYR A 75 -9.42 -12.44 -4.42
C TYR A 75 -10.57 -13.47 -4.36
N ASN A 76 -11.05 -13.81 -3.16
CA ASN A 76 -12.12 -14.79 -2.99
C ASN A 76 -13.50 -14.25 -3.41
N LEU A 77 -13.75 -12.94 -3.30
CA LEU A 77 -14.98 -12.31 -3.84
C LEU A 77 -15.12 -12.51 -5.34
N ASN A 78 -14.02 -12.61 -6.09
CA ASN A 78 -14.11 -12.95 -7.51
C ASN A 78 -14.85 -14.27 -7.74
N LYS A 79 -14.64 -15.27 -6.88
CA LYS A 79 -15.33 -16.56 -6.97
C LYS A 79 -16.83 -16.42 -6.70
N VAL A 80 -17.21 -15.52 -5.79
CA VAL A 80 -18.62 -15.18 -5.52
C VAL A 80 -19.25 -14.55 -6.77
N TYR A 81 -18.63 -13.51 -7.32
CA TYR A 81 -19.13 -12.83 -8.52
C TYR A 81 -19.20 -13.70 -9.77
N GLU A 82 -18.32 -14.72 -9.92
CA GLU A 82 -18.42 -15.68 -11.03
C GLU A 82 -19.60 -16.65 -10.89
N ARG A 83 -20.00 -16.98 -9.65
CA ARG A 83 -21.18 -17.83 -9.40
C ARG A 83 -22.49 -17.08 -9.56
N LEU A 84 -22.49 -15.78 -9.26
CA LEU A 84 -23.67 -14.94 -9.44
C LEU A 84 -23.98 -14.76 -10.93
N SER A 85 -25.22 -15.06 -11.32
CA SER A 85 -25.73 -14.74 -12.66
C SER A 85 -26.13 -13.25 -12.77
N ASN A 86 -25.21 -12.35 -12.39
CA ASN A 86 -25.46 -10.91 -12.34
C ASN A 86 -24.52 -10.14 -13.30
N PRO A 87 -25.01 -9.20 -14.13
CA PRO A 87 -24.18 -8.41 -15.04
C PRO A 87 -23.11 -7.56 -14.32
N LYS A 88 -23.30 -7.20 -13.05
CA LYS A 88 -22.36 -6.44 -12.23
C LYS A 88 -21.02 -7.14 -11.98
N LYS A 89 -20.90 -8.43 -12.31
CA LYS A 89 -19.59 -9.11 -12.31
C LYS A 89 -18.58 -8.45 -13.24
N ILE A 90 -19.02 -7.76 -14.30
CA ILE A 90 -18.15 -6.99 -15.19
C ILE A 90 -17.57 -5.78 -14.42
N LYS A 91 -18.42 -4.98 -13.76
CA LYS A 91 -18.00 -3.83 -12.94
C LYS A 91 -17.05 -4.27 -11.80
N PHE A 92 -17.31 -5.42 -11.16
CA PHE A 92 -16.38 -5.97 -10.16
C PHE A 92 -14.99 -6.27 -10.76
N LYS A 93 -14.93 -6.90 -11.95
CA LYS A 93 -13.66 -7.18 -12.64
C LYS A 93 -12.90 -5.91 -12.97
N GLU A 94 -13.60 -4.86 -13.41
CA GLU A 94 -13.01 -3.56 -13.71
C GLU A 94 -12.41 -2.91 -12.45
N ILE A 95 -13.13 -2.88 -11.34
CA ILE A 95 -12.62 -2.35 -10.06
C ILE A 95 -11.38 -3.13 -9.61
N ARG A 96 -11.43 -4.46 -9.66
CA ARG A 96 -10.30 -5.34 -9.30
C ARG A 96 -9.09 -5.12 -10.22
N GLN A 97 -9.32 -4.97 -11.53
CA GLN A 97 -8.26 -4.72 -12.50
C GLN A 97 -7.63 -3.35 -12.28
N SER A 98 -8.43 -2.31 -12.02
CA SER A 98 -7.96 -0.99 -11.65
C SER A 98 -7.07 -1.05 -10.40
N LEU A 99 -7.51 -1.75 -9.36
CA LEU A 99 -6.72 -1.93 -8.12
C LEU A 99 -5.38 -2.62 -8.40
N ASN A 100 -5.39 -3.73 -9.14
CA ASN A 100 -4.15 -4.44 -9.45
C ASN A 100 -3.20 -3.60 -10.32
N THR A 101 -3.73 -2.91 -11.32
CA THR A 101 -2.94 -2.00 -12.17
C THR A 101 -2.26 -0.93 -11.32
N TYR A 102 -2.99 -0.35 -10.36
CA TYR A 102 -2.42 0.62 -9.42
C TYR A 102 -1.34 0.02 -8.51
N LEU A 103 -1.60 -1.16 -7.93
CA LEU A 103 -0.65 -1.83 -7.04
C LEU A 103 0.61 -2.29 -7.78
N ASP A 104 0.50 -2.72 -9.03
CA ASP A 104 1.62 -3.20 -9.83
C ASP A 104 2.41 -2.06 -10.49
N ALA A 105 1.90 -0.83 -10.45
CA ALA A 105 2.59 0.34 -10.97
C ALA A 105 3.83 0.70 -10.12
N PRO A 106 4.88 1.27 -10.75
CA PRO A 106 6.00 1.86 -10.05
C PRO A 106 5.55 2.93 -9.04
N SER A 107 6.17 2.91 -7.86
CA SER A 107 6.03 3.93 -6.82
C SER A 107 7.09 5.03 -6.99
N SER A 108 7.02 6.05 -6.14
CA SER A 108 8.04 7.10 -6.05
C SER A 108 9.33 6.68 -5.34
N LEU A 109 9.41 5.45 -4.79
CA LEU A 109 10.59 4.96 -4.08
C LEU A 109 11.44 4.08 -5.01
N SER A 110 12.74 4.34 -5.10
CA SER A 110 13.68 3.50 -5.84
C SER A 110 14.24 2.35 -5.00
N LYS A 111 14.45 1.20 -5.63
CA LYS A 111 15.36 0.16 -5.14
C LYS A 111 16.77 0.61 -5.54
N THR A 112 17.76 0.33 -4.69
CA THR A 112 19.17 0.70 -4.89
C THR A 112 19.61 0.61 -6.35
N ILE A 113 20.42 1.56 -6.81
CA ILE A 113 21.14 1.46 -8.07
C ILE A 113 22.04 0.23 -8.00
N THR A 114 21.69 -0.84 -8.71
CA THR A 114 22.59 -1.96 -8.93
C THR A 114 23.19 -1.81 -10.32
N PRO A 115 24.52 -1.73 -10.45
CA PRO A 115 25.15 -1.79 -11.76
C PRO A 115 24.81 -3.12 -12.43
N ARG A 116 24.66 -3.12 -13.76
CA ARG A 116 24.41 -4.37 -14.50
C ARG A 116 25.50 -5.40 -14.17
N PRO A 117 25.15 -6.68 -13.91
CA PRO A 117 26.12 -7.72 -13.55
C PRO A 117 27.28 -7.86 -14.54
N SER A 118 27.05 -7.58 -15.82
CA SER A 118 28.07 -7.59 -16.88
C SER A 118 29.18 -6.55 -16.71
N LEU A 119 29.01 -5.56 -15.83
CA LEU A 119 29.98 -4.47 -15.57
C LEU A 119 30.63 -4.57 -14.19
N LEU A 120 30.19 -5.48 -13.31
CA LEU A 120 30.80 -5.65 -11.99
C LEU A 120 32.21 -6.28 -12.07
N GLN A 121 32.54 -6.94 -13.17
CA GLN A 121 33.87 -7.53 -13.38
C GLN A 121 34.91 -6.50 -13.84
N SER A 122 34.51 -5.42 -14.53
CA SER A 122 35.41 -4.38 -15.03
C SER A 122 35.74 -3.30 -14.01
N VAL A 123 34.83 -3.02 -13.06
CA VAL A 123 34.96 -1.89 -12.11
C VAL A 123 36.15 -2.00 -11.15
N ASN A 124 36.65 -3.20 -10.85
CA ASN A 124 37.85 -3.36 -10.02
C ASN A 124 39.15 -2.93 -10.75
N ASP A 125 39.11 -2.81 -12.07
CA ASP A 125 40.24 -2.38 -12.91
C ASP A 125 40.15 -0.89 -13.33
N ILE A 126 39.02 -0.21 -13.07
CA ILE A 126 38.76 1.19 -13.40
C ILE A 126 39.41 2.10 -12.34
N ARG A 127 40.73 2.17 -12.37
CA ARG A 127 41.47 3.28 -11.76
C ARG A 127 41.88 4.19 -12.90
N ASP A 128 41.19 5.32 -13.02
CA ASP A 128 41.63 6.58 -13.68
C ASP A 128 40.88 7.04 -14.94
N ASP A 129 39.90 6.30 -15.51
CA ASP A 129 39.12 6.80 -16.65
C ASP A 129 37.73 7.36 -16.25
N ILE A 130 37.59 8.69 -16.35
CA ILE A 130 36.34 9.41 -16.10
C ILE A 130 35.23 8.96 -17.06
N PHE A 131 35.57 8.57 -18.30
CA PHE A 131 34.58 8.13 -19.28
C PHE A 131 33.97 6.77 -18.90
N GLU A 132 34.76 5.85 -18.36
CA GLU A 132 34.25 4.56 -17.89
C GLU A 132 33.37 4.71 -16.63
N ILE A 133 33.66 5.68 -15.75
CA ILE A 133 32.80 6.03 -14.62
C ILE A 133 31.47 6.62 -15.11
N ILE A 134 31.50 7.50 -16.12
CA ILE A 134 30.29 8.09 -16.72
C ILE A 134 29.45 7.00 -17.39
N ASP A 135 30.07 6.09 -18.16
CA ASP A 135 29.37 4.98 -18.80
C ASP A 135 28.80 4.00 -17.77
N PHE A 136 29.51 3.72 -16.69
CA PHE A 136 29.02 2.95 -15.56
C PHE A 136 27.79 3.60 -14.91
N ILE A 137 27.85 4.90 -14.60
CA ILE A 137 26.71 5.66 -14.04
C ILE A 137 25.54 5.67 -15.03
N ASN A 138 25.78 5.82 -16.32
CA ASN A 138 24.73 5.81 -17.35
C ASN A 138 24.15 4.40 -17.57
N SER A 139 24.90 3.34 -17.25
CA SER A 139 24.44 1.95 -17.33
C SER A 139 23.56 1.52 -16.15
N CYS A 140 23.49 2.36 -15.12
CA CYS A 140 22.71 2.09 -13.92
C CYS A 140 21.22 2.28 -14.19
N GLU A 141 20.46 1.19 -14.08
CA GLU A 141 19.01 1.26 -14.16
C GLU A 141 18.42 1.60 -12.77
N VAL A 142 17.66 2.68 -12.70
CA VAL A 142 16.89 3.00 -11.49
C VAL A 142 15.64 2.14 -11.48
N ILE A 143 15.66 1.11 -10.65
CA ILE A 143 14.50 0.23 -10.44
C ILE A 143 13.64 0.86 -9.34
N PHE A 144 12.32 0.89 -9.51
CA PHE A 144 11.39 1.38 -8.50
C PHE A 144 10.73 0.23 -7.74
N TYR A 145 10.36 0.47 -6.48
CA TYR A 145 9.39 -0.39 -5.80
C TYR A 145 8.05 -0.26 -6.49
N THR A 146 7.30 -1.35 -6.64
CA THR A 146 5.88 -1.24 -6.97
C THR A 146 5.10 -0.76 -5.75
N ASN A 147 3.92 -0.20 -5.97
CA ASN A 147 3.03 0.15 -4.87
C ASN A 147 2.69 -1.09 -4.02
N ARG A 148 2.57 -2.27 -4.65
CA ARG A 148 2.33 -3.56 -3.98
C ARG A 148 3.46 -3.93 -3.04
N GLU A 149 4.71 -3.77 -3.45
CA GLU A 149 5.86 -4.11 -2.61
C GLU A 149 5.91 -3.24 -1.35
N ILE A 150 5.70 -1.93 -1.50
CA ILE A 150 5.59 -1.02 -0.34
C ILE A 150 4.40 -1.39 0.52
N PHE A 151 3.24 -1.61 -0.09
CA PHE A 151 2.02 -1.95 0.61
C PHE A 151 2.19 -3.23 1.44
N ASP A 152 2.67 -4.31 0.81
CA ASP A 152 2.92 -5.58 1.49
C ASP A 152 4.00 -5.45 2.57
N ALA A 153 5.07 -4.69 2.34
CA ALA A 153 6.11 -4.48 3.33
C ALA A 153 5.56 -3.81 4.60
N PHE A 154 4.64 -2.86 4.45
CA PHE A 154 4.02 -2.18 5.60
C PHE A 154 2.89 -3.02 6.23
N ILE A 155 2.05 -3.66 5.42
CA ILE A 155 0.93 -4.51 5.87
C ILE A 155 1.40 -5.86 6.45
N TYR A 156 2.58 -6.36 6.10
CA TYR A 156 3.11 -7.64 6.60
C TYR A 156 4.51 -7.53 7.22
N GLY A 157 4.96 -6.31 7.49
CA GLY A 157 6.19 -6.02 8.22
C GLY A 157 5.89 -5.51 9.63
N ASP A 158 6.67 -4.52 10.07
CA ASP A 158 6.76 -4.12 11.49
C ASP A 158 5.44 -3.64 12.10
N LEU A 159 4.48 -3.21 11.27
CA LEU A 159 3.17 -2.75 11.73
C LEU A 159 2.19 -3.87 12.07
N SER A 160 2.50 -5.14 11.77
CA SER A 160 1.51 -6.22 11.97
C SER A 160 1.98 -7.69 11.83
N HIS A 161 3.06 -8.02 11.10
CA HIS A 161 3.65 -9.38 11.10
C HIS A 161 5.16 -9.34 10.81
N MET A 162 5.94 -10.28 11.35
CA MET A 162 7.40 -10.23 11.17
C MET A 162 7.89 -10.75 9.79
N THR A 163 7.00 -11.26 8.93
CA THR A 163 7.38 -11.96 7.69
C THR A 163 8.07 -11.06 6.66
N LYS A 164 7.68 -9.78 6.57
CA LYS A 164 8.33 -8.77 5.71
C LYS A 164 9.10 -7.70 6.50
N ARG A 165 9.47 -7.98 7.74
CA ARG A 165 10.15 -7.00 8.61
C ARG A 165 11.45 -6.47 8.01
N ALA A 166 12.26 -7.32 7.38
CA ALA A 166 13.50 -6.90 6.76
C ALA A 166 13.28 -5.95 5.56
N GLU A 167 12.24 -6.22 4.76
CA GLU A 167 11.87 -5.37 3.62
C GLU A 167 11.34 -4.00 4.10
N TYR A 168 10.47 -4.00 5.12
CA TYR A 168 10.02 -2.77 5.78
C TYR A 168 11.20 -1.96 6.32
N GLN A 169 12.10 -2.59 7.09
CA GLN A 169 13.26 -1.91 7.67
C GLN A 169 14.19 -1.35 6.60
N LYS A 170 14.38 -2.07 5.49
CA LYS A 170 15.16 -1.59 4.35
C LYS A 170 14.54 -0.33 3.75
N ILE A 171 13.24 -0.36 3.41
CA ILE A 171 12.52 0.79 2.85
C ILE A 171 12.54 1.96 3.83
N HIS A 172 12.20 1.71 5.09
CA HIS A 172 12.12 2.75 6.11
C HIS A 172 13.49 3.37 6.42
N LYS A 173 14.56 2.57 6.49
CA LYS A 173 15.92 3.10 6.68
C LYS A 173 16.40 3.94 5.50
N SER A 174 16.02 3.58 4.27
CA SER A 174 16.40 4.33 3.06
C SER A 174 15.64 5.65 2.91
N TYR A 175 14.36 5.70 3.32
CA TYR A 175 13.46 6.81 3.00
C TYR A 175 12.87 7.54 4.20
N GLY A 176 13.08 7.04 5.42
CA GLY A 176 12.53 7.60 6.65
C GLY A 176 11.02 7.81 6.56
N HIS A 177 10.56 8.98 7.01
CA HIS A 177 9.13 9.35 7.00
C HIS A 177 8.52 9.46 5.60
N PHE A 178 9.33 9.67 4.55
CA PHE A 178 8.80 9.72 3.18
C PHE A 178 8.19 8.38 2.76
N SER A 179 8.77 7.24 3.20
CA SER A 179 8.16 5.92 2.95
C SER A 179 6.78 5.76 3.58
N ILE A 180 6.58 6.34 4.76
CA ILE A 180 5.29 6.32 5.47
C ILE A 180 4.26 7.14 4.68
N PHE A 181 4.63 8.33 4.19
CA PHE A 181 3.77 9.15 3.35
C PHE A 181 3.34 8.43 2.06
N VAL A 182 4.29 7.78 1.38
CA VAL A 182 3.99 6.98 0.18
C VAL A 182 3.06 5.82 0.52
N PHE A 183 3.31 5.10 1.62
CA PHE A 183 2.43 4.04 2.09
C PHE A 183 0.99 4.55 2.33
N TRP A 184 0.81 5.69 2.99
CA TRP A 184 -0.54 6.26 3.21
C TRP A 184 -1.25 6.62 1.92
N THR A 185 -0.52 7.10 0.92
CA THR A 185 -1.07 7.36 -0.41
C THR A 185 -1.56 6.08 -1.07
N ILE A 186 -0.78 4.99 -0.96
CA ILE A 186 -1.15 3.67 -1.48
C ILE A 186 -2.37 3.13 -0.74
N LEU A 187 -2.37 3.22 0.58
CA LEU A 187 -3.47 2.74 1.40
C LEU A 187 -4.78 3.46 1.09
N ARG A 188 -4.75 4.79 0.94
CA ARG A 188 -5.93 5.57 0.56
C ARG A 188 -6.53 5.08 -0.75
N ASN A 189 -5.69 4.84 -1.75
CA ASN A 189 -6.13 4.30 -3.04
C ASN A 189 -6.70 2.89 -2.88
N PHE A 190 -6.08 2.03 -2.08
CA PHE A 190 -6.60 0.70 -1.79
C PHE A 190 -8.01 0.78 -1.15
N MET A 191 -8.18 1.60 -0.10
CA MET A 191 -9.45 1.77 0.60
C MET A 191 -10.56 2.31 -0.31
N ARG A 192 -10.24 3.22 -1.24
CA ARG A 192 -11.22 3.66 -2.25
C ARG A 192 -11.80 2.49 -3.02
N HIS A 193 -10.96 1.56 -3.50
CA HIS A 193 -11.44 0.38 -4.23
C HIS A 193 -12.23 -0.58 -3.32
N VAL A 194 -11.90 -0.68 -2.03
CA VAL A 194 -12.72 -1.44 -1.07
C VAL A 194 -14.13 -0.83 -0.96
N PHE A 195 -14.23 0.50 -0.90
CA PHE A 195 -15.53 1.18 -0.86
C PHE A 195 -16.30 1.09 -2.18
N ASP A 196 -15.62 1.14 -3.33
CA ASP A 196 -16.25 0.90 -4.64
C ASP A 196 -16.86 -0.52 -4.72
N ILE A 197 -16.16 -1.53 -4.16
CA ILE A 197 -16.68 -2.90 -4.06
C ILE A 197 -17.85 -2.96 -3.07
N GLN A 198 -17.79 -2.26 -1.94
CA GLN A 198 -18.88 -2.21 -0.96
C GLN A 198 -20.17 -1.66 -1.57
N GLU A 199 -20.06 -0.55 -2.32
CA GLU A 199 -21.18 0.03 -3.04
C GLU A 199 -21.77 -0.98 -4.04
N LEU A 200 -20.91 -1.63 -4.83
CA LEU A 200 -21.32 -2.65 -5.78
C LEU A 200 -22.03 -3.84 -5.11
N ASN A 201 -21.49 -4.35 -4.00
CA ASN A 201 -22.10 -5.41 -3.21
C ASN A 201 -23.49 -5.00 -2.71
N SER A 202 -23.65 -3.74 -2.28
CA SER A 202 -24.94 -3.21 -1.82
C SER A 202 -25.98 -3.13 -2.94
N GLU A 203 -25.55 -2.83 -4.17
CA GLU A 203 -26.41 -2.92 -5.36
C GLU A 203 -26.80 -4.37 -5.67
N VAL A 204 -25.87 -5.32 -5.58
CA VAL A 204 -26.14 -6.75 -5.84
C VAL A 204 -27.09 -7.34 -4.79
N LEU A 205 -26.89 -7.03 -3.52
CA LEU A 205 -27.72 -7.53 -2.41
C LEU A 205 -29.18 -7.06 -2.51
N ARG A 206 -29.41 -5.84 -3.01
CA ARG A 206 -30.77 -5.34 -3.29
C ARG A 206 -31.47 -6.18 -4.37
N GLU A 207 -30.80 -6.43 -5.49
CA GLU A 207 -31.36 -7.26 -6.58
C GLU A 207 -31.56 -8.72 -6.18
N LEU A 208 -30.75 -9.27 -5.27
CA LEU A 208 -30.95 -10.63 -4.73
C LEU A 208 -32.12 -10.72 -3.74
N SER A 209 -32.69 -9.59 -3.33
CA SER A 209 -33.82 -9.53 -2.39
C SER A 209 -35.17 -9.30 -3.09
N GLU A 210 -35.16 -9.04 -4.41
CA GLU A 210 -36.32 -8.88 -5.28
C GLU A 210 -36.68 -10.22 -5.97
#